data_AF-A0A0R2LR62-F1
#
_entry.id   AF-A0A0R2LR62-F1
#
_cell.length_a   1.000
_cell.length_b   1.000
_cell.length_c   1.000
_cell.angle_alpha   90.00
_cell.angle_beta   90.00
_cell.angle_gamma   90.00
#
_symmetry.space_group_name_H-M   'P 1'
#
loop_
_entity.id
_entity.type
_entity.pdbx_description
1 polymer ?
#
loop_
_entity_poly.entity_id
_entity_poly.type
_entity_poly.pdbx_seq_one_letter_code
_entity_poly.pdbx_strand_id
1 'polypeptide(L)'
;MLDAICEKLDLQSSALVFLDYEFKPGEIKKIEADLIQRSVKQQPTSIADVAALVRTVRPSLTTHAATSIAEQLVAGFQAESRFSILTGK
;
A
#
# COMPACT_ATOMS: atom_id res chain seq x y z
N MET A 1 -10.90 -18.42 2.54
CA MET A 1 -12.06 -18.11 3.42
C MET A 1 -12.13 -16.61 3.70
N LEU A 2 -10.99 -15.93 3.89
CA LEU A 2 -10.93 -14.46 3.96
C LEU A 2 -11.45 -13.80 2.67
N ASP A 3 -11.03 -14.28 1.50
CA ASP A 3 -11.41 -13.71 0.19
C ASP A 3 -12.93 -13.60 -0.03
N ALA A 4 -13.67 -14.63 0.39
CA ALA A 4 -15.14 -14.68 0.26
C ALA A 4 -15.87 -13.73 1.21
N ILE A 5 -15.22 -13.29 2.29
CA ILE A 5 -15.74 -12.23 3.19
C ILE A 5 -15.41 -10.86 2.58
N CYS A 6 -14.25 -10.72 1.95
CA CYS A 6 -13.80 -9.49 1.32
C CYS A 6 -14.66 -9.11 0.11
N GLU A 7 -15.02 -10.07 -0.74
CA GLU A 7 -15.97 -9.88 -1.84
C GLU A 7 -17.36 -9.47 -1.35
N LYS A 8 -17.81 -9.99 -0.20
CA LYS A 8 -19.13 -9.66 0.37
C LYS A 8 -19.17 -8.30 1.08
N LEU A 9 -18.02 -7.78 1.49
CA LEU A 9 -17.88 -6.52 2.20
C LEU A 9 -17.35 -5.38 1.32
N ASP A 10 -17.13 -5.63 0.03
CA ASP A 10 -16.48 -4.69 -0.91
C ASP A 10 -15.14 -4.17 -0.36
N LEU A 11 -14.40 -5.06 0.32
CA LEU A 11 -13.10 -4.72 0.90
C LEU A 11 -12.03 -4.76 -0.18
N GLN A 12 -11.41 -3.61 -0.40
CA GLN A 12 -10.27 -3.42 -1.28
C GLN A 12 -9.08 -4.30 -0.86
N SER A 13 -8.35 -4.87 -1.82
CA SER A 13 -7.19 -5.74 -1.59
C SER A 13 -6.11 -5.05 -0.76
N SER A 14 -5.85 -3.78 -1.04
CA SER A 14 -4.94 -2.92 -0.27
C SER A 14 -5.40 -2.72 1.18
N ALA A 15 -6.71 -2.65 1.42
CA ALA A 15 -7.28 -2.56 2.76
C ALA A 15 -7.03 -3.85 3.57
N LEU A 16 -7.02 -5.02 2.93
CA LEU A 16 -6.65 -6.28 3.58
C LEU A 16 -5.20 -6.30 4.01
N VAL A 17 -4.30 -5.80 3.16
CA VAL A 17 -2.88 -5.66 3.54
C VAL A 17 -2.75 -4.73 4.75
N PHE A 18 -3.47 -3.62 4.79
CA PHE A 18 -3.45 -2.75 5.97
C PHE A 18 -3.99 -3.43 7.23
N LEU A 19 -5.01 -4.29 7.11
CA LEU A 19 -5.55 -5.05 8.24
C LEU A 19 -4.60 -6.15 8.71
N ASP A 20 -4.04 -6.93 7.80
CA ASP A 20 -3.12 -8.05 8.09
C ASP A 20 -1.86 -7.58 8.83
N TYR A 21 -1.41 -6.37 8.51
CA TYR A 21 -0.26 -5.75 9.16
C TYR A 21 -0.64 -4.73 10.25
N GLU A 22 -1.91 -4.70 10.68
CA GLU A 22 -2.41 -3.87 11.78
C GLU A 22 -2.08 -2.37 11.64
N PHE A 23 -2.16 -1.81 10.43
CA PHE A 23 -1.96 -0.38 10.19
C PHE A 23 -3.03 0.45 10.88
N LYS A 24 -2.61 1.47 11.63
CA LYS A 24 -3.52 2.41 12.27
C LYS A 24 -4.11 3.35 11.21
N PRO A 25 -5.34 3.85 11.40
CA PRO A 25 -5.96 4.76 10.44
C PRO A 25 -5.10 5.98 10.08
N GLY A 26 -4.33 6.52 11.03
CA GLY A 26 -3.42 7.64 10.79
C GLY A 26 -2.19 7.28 9.97
N GLU A 27 -1.74 6.02 10.00
CA GLU A 27 -0.63 5.53 9.18
C GLU A 27 -1.09 5.30 7.73
N ILE A 28 -2.25 4.67 7.55
CA ILE A 28 -2.88 4.45 6.24
C ILE A 28 -3.04 5.80 5.52
N LYS A 29 -3.65 6.79 6.20
CA LYS A 29 -3.84 8.14 5.64
C LYS A 29 -2.55 8.80 5.20
N LYS A 30 -1.43 8.60 5.91
CA LYS A 30 -0.13 9.17 5.52
C LYS A 30 0.40 8.52 4.26
N ILE A 31 0.31 7.19 4.17
CA ILE A 31 0.74 6.44 2.99
C ILE A 31 -0.07 6.87 1.77
N GLU A 32 -1.40 6.87 1.88
CA GLU A 32 -2.28 7.25 0.78
C GLU A 32 -2.11 8.71 0.37
N ALA A 33 -1.95 9.64 1.34
CA ALA A 33 -1.74 11.05 1.02
C ALA A 33 -0.43 11.28 0.23
N ASP A 34 0.66 10.58 0.57
CA ASP A 34 1.92 10.67 -0.17
C ASP A 34 1.77 10.11 -1.59
N LEU A 35 1.13 8.95 -1.74
CA LEU A 35 0.88 8.34 -3.05
C LEU A 35 -0.05 9.20 -3.93
N ILE A 36 -1.06 9.86 -3.34
CA ILE A 36 -1.91 10.83 -4.03
C ILE A 36 -1.06 12.01 -4.51
N GLN A 37 -0.20 12.58 -3.65
CA GLN A 37 0.66 13.70 -4.04
C GLN A 37 1.62 13.32 -5.18
N ARG A 38 2.23 12.13 -5.13
CA ARG A 38 3.07 11.61 -6.21
C ARG A 38 2.28 11.39 -7.49
N SER A 39 1.05 10.91 -7.39
CA SER A 39 0.14 10.73 -8.54
C SER A 39 -0.21 12.05 -9.20
N VAL A 40 -0.54 13.09 -8.42
CA VAL A 40 -0.79 14.45 -8.93
C VAL A 40 0.45 15.01 -9.65
N LYS A 41 1.65 14.71 -9.14
CA LYS A 41 2.92 15.11 -9.76
C LYS A 41 3.37 14.20 -10.90
N GLN A 42 2.60 13.15 -11.22
CA GLN A 42 2.97 12.09 -12.17
C GLN A 42 4.37 11.52 -11.92
N GLN A 43 4.77 11.43 -10.65
CA GLN A 43 6.07 10.93 -10.25
C GLN A 43 6.05 9.40 -10.25
N PRO A 44 6.82 8.73 -11.14
CA PRO A 44 6.93 7.28 -11.12
C PRO A 44 7.40 6.81 -9.75
N THR A 45 6.74 5.79 -9.20
CA THR A 45 6.99 5.29 -7.86
C THR A 45 7.19 3.78 -7.93
N SER A 46 8.38 3.34 -7.55
CA SER A 46 8.76 1.93 -7.50
C SER A 46 8.30 1.27 -6.21
N ILE A 47 8.38 -0.06 -6.16
CA ILE A 47 8.14 -0.83 -4.93
C ILE A 47 9.10 -0.38 -3.82
N ALA A 48 10.36 -0.07 -4.15
CA ALA A 48 11.35 0.42 -3.20
C ALA A 48 10.95 1.77 -2.58
N ASP A 49 10.36 2.66 -3.37
CA ASP A 49 9.84 3.94 -2.88
C ASP A 49 8.66 3.74 -1.91
N VAL A 50 7.75 2.83 -2.24
CA VAL A 50 6.63 2.47 -1.35
C VAL A 50 7.15 1.82 -0.05
N ALA A 51 8.15 0.96 -0.13
CA ALA A 51 8.77 0.35 1.05
C ALA A 51 9.43 1.40 1.96
N ALA A 52 10.11 2.38 1.37
CA ALA A 52 10.70 3.51 2.10
C ALA A 52 9.62 4.37 2.77
N LEU A 53 8.50 4.64 2.08
CA LEU A 53 7.35 5.33 2.63
C LEU A 53 6.74 4.56 3.81
N VAL A 54 6.51 3.25 3.66
CA VAL A 54 6.00 2.36 4.71
C VAL A 54 6.90 2.42 5.95
N ARG A 55 8.22 2.35 5.80
CA ARG A 55 9.17 2.48 6.92
C ARG A 55 9.19 3.88 7.53
N THR A 56 8.97 4.92 6.75
CA THR A 56 8.90 6.29 7.25
C THR A 56 7.67 6.46 8.15
N VAL A 57 6.54 5.87 7.76
CA VAL A 57 5.30 5.90 8.54
C VAL A 57 5.38 4.97 9.76
N ARG A 58 6.01 3.80 9.61
CA ARG A 58 6.20 2.82 10.68
C ARG A 58 7.68 2.38 10.79
N PRO A 59 8.51 3.13 11.55
CA PRO A 59 9.95 2.90 11.65
C PRO A 59 10.36 1.58 12.32
N SER A 60 9.45 0.95 13.07
CA SER A 60 9.69 -0.33 13.74
C SER A 60 9.76 -1.52 12.78
N LEU A 61 9.32 -1.37 11.53
CA LEU A 61 9.39 -2.43 10.52
C LEU A 61 10.83 -2.64 10.04
N THR A 62 11.22 -3.90 9.91
CA THR A 62 12.48 -4.26 9.23
C THR A 62 12.39 -3.91 7.74
N THR A 63 13.55 -3.77 7.09
CA THR A 63 13.61 -3.55 5.63
C THR A 63 12.83 -4.62 4.87
N HIS A 64 13.04 -5.89 5.22
CA HIS A 64 12.39 -7.01 4.56
C HIS A 64 10.87 -6.99 4.73
N ALA A 65 10.37 -6.73 5.95
CA ALA A 65 8.94 -6.64 6.21
C ALA A 65 8.31 -5.50 5.41
N ALA A 66 8.95 -4.32 5.37
CA ALA A 66 8.44 -3.19 4.62
C ALA A 66 8.43 -3.42 3.10
N THR A 67 9.43 -4.10 2.55
CA THR A 67 9.44 -4.50 1.14
C THR A 67 8.28 -5.45 0.83
N SER A 68 8.07 -6.48 1.65
CA SER A 68 6.97 -7.43 1.44
C SER A 68 5.60 -6.76 1.54
N ILE A 69 5.41 -5.84 2.49
CA ILE A 69 4.18 -5.03 2.60
C ILE A 69 4.02 -4.15 1.35
N ALA A 70 5.08 -3.51 0.88
CA ALA A 70 5.04 -2.65 -0.30
C ALA A 70 4.67 -3.42 -1.58
N GLU A 71 5.22 -4.62 -1.79
CA GLU A 71 4.85 -5.49 -2.91
C GLU A 71 3.36 -5.82 -2.91
N GLN A 72 2.82 -6.21 -1.74
CA GLN A 72 1.41 -6.53 -1.58
C GLN A 72 0.51 -5.30 -1.76
N LEU A 73 0.91 -4.14 -1.21
CA LEU A 73 0.18 -2.89 -1.40
C LEU A 73 0.17 -2.46 -2.86
N VAL A 74 1.31 -2.52 -3.55
CA VAL A 74 1.39 -2.16 -4.97
C VAL A 74 0.51 -3.08 -5.81
N ALA A 75 0.55 -4.38 -5.57
CA ALA A 75 -0.33 -5.34 -6.24
C ALA A 75 -1.81 -5.06 -5.97
N GLY A 76 -2.18 -4.79 -4.70
CA GLY A 76 -3.55 -4.45 -4.31
C GLY A 76 -4.04 -3.16 -4.97
N PHE A 77 -3.24 -2.09 -4.94
CA PHE A 77 -3.57 -0.82 -5.58
C PHE A 77 -3.70 -0.97 -7.11
N GLN A 78 -2.83 -1.75 -7.76
CA GLN A 78 -2.93 -2.02 -9.19
C GLN A 78 -4.20 -2.81 -9.54
N ALA A 79 -4.55 -3.82 -8.75
CA ALA A 79 -5.80 -4.57 -8.93
C ALA A 79 -7.04 -3.67 -8.78
N GLU A 80 -6.97 -2.68 -7.90
CA GLU A 80 -8.01 -1.66 -7.69
C GLU A 80 -7.98 -0.53 -8.73
N SER A 81 -7.07 -0.57 -9.71
CA SER A 81 -6.83 0.53 -10.66
C SER A 81 -6.53 1.88 -9.99
N ARG A 82 -5.93 1.85 -8.78
CA ARG A 82 -5.50 3.02 -8.03
C ARG A 82 -4.04 3.34 -8.34
N PHE A 83 -3.75 4.64 -8.46
CA PHE A 83 -2.39 5.18 -8.63
C PHE A 83 -1.62 4.61 -9.84
N SER A 84 -1.87 5.15 -11.03
CA SER A 84 -1.18 4.73 -12.28
C SER A 84 0.33 4.97 -12.31
N ILE A 85 0.87 5.65 -11.30
CA ILE A 85 2.30 5.93 -11.10
C ILE A 85 3.09 4.75 -10.50
N LEU A 86 2.39 3.72 -10.00
CA LEU A 86 3.02 2.55 -9.39
C LEU A 86 3.57 1.60 -10.46
N THR A 87 4.89 1.45 -10.48
CA THR A 87 5.58 0.56 -11.42
C THR A 87 5.98 -0.75 -10.74
N GLY A 88 5.47 -1.88 -11.24
CA GLY A 88 5.77 -3.22 -10.69
C GLY A 88 7.08 -3.84 -11.19
N LYS A 89 8.08 -3.04 -11.55
CA LYS A 89 9.40 -3.51 -12.03
C LYS A 89 10.50 -3.14 -11.05
#